data_AF-A0A967HIY3-F1
#
_entry.id   AF-A0A967HIY3-F1
#
_cell.length_a   1.000
_cell.length_b   1.000
_cell.length_c   1.000
_cell.angle_alpha   90.00
_cell.angle_beta   90.00
_cell.angle_gamma   90.00
#
_symmetry.space_group_name_H-M   'P 1'
#
loop_
_entity.id
_entity.type
_entity.pdbx_description
1 polymer ?
#
loop_
_entity_poly.entity_id
_entity_poly.type
_entity_poly.pdbx_seq_one_letter_code
_entity_poly.pdbx_strand_id
1 'polypeptide(L)'
;VSPHAPGRAYVAVQRYRMDDFRPYVFATQDHGRSWRLLTDGQNGIPANHPVRTVREDPARAGLLYAGTEFGMYVSFDDGRHWQSLQLDLPVTPVTGMRVHDGDLVVATQGRSFWILDDLTPLHQLGPEVARADAHLFRPRDVYRVNAAGSSEEFSPQPLPQGALIHYYLAAAPAAPVTLEILDARGRLVRSFTSDSAKAEQADGKTIPAEAGMHRVVWDLTYPGPDVPDSVVIWGYTGGVKAPPGEYRARLVADGREQAQEFRVLADPRLTNVAQEDFEEQYRLGAEIRDTIDRVYGALRDIRSVEDQVRSIAARLEGTDFDPALRTAADSLVAKLAAVEVEITQTRSRSGQDPIRFPARLDNQYLELYRYVTGPDAYISGGPERRPTRAAYTRLTDLNTQWTGLGERIRRILDAEVAAFNAALERAGVPG
;
A
#
# COMPACT_ATOMS: atom_id res chain seq x y z
N VAL A 1 2.22 22.29 -30.70
CA VAL A 1 1.77 23.67 -30.41
C VAL A 1 1.68 23.80 -28.90
N SER A 2 2.07 24.94 -28.33
CA SER A 2 2.02 25.18 -26.89
C SER A 2 0.57 25.29 -26.41
N PRO A 3 0.19 24.65 -25.28
CA PRO A 3 -1.10 24.91 -24.64
C PRO A 3 -1.10 26.20 -23.80
N HIS A 4 0.06 26.79 -23.54
CA HIS A 4 0.22 27.91 -22.60
C HIS A 4 0.21 29.29 -23.26
N ALA A 5 0.57 29.38 -24.54
CA ALA A 5 0.67 30.66 -25.24
C ALA A 5 0.28 30.54 -26.72
N PRO A 6 -0.70 31.31 -27.22
CA PRO A 6 -0.96 31.43 -28.65
C PRO A 6 0.31 31.85 -29.41
N GLY A 7 0.50 31.29 -30.60
CA GLY A 7 1.67 31.59 -31.44
C GLY A 7 2.96 30.89 -31.02
N ARG A 8 2.99 30.20 -29.86
CA ARG A 8 4.13 29.39 -29.43
C ARG A 8 4.04 27.95 -29.93
N ALA A 9 5.12 27.44 -30.50
CA ALA A 9 5.23 26.04 -30.93
C ALA A 9 6.67 25.55 -30.90
N TYR A 10 6.83 24.23 -30.81
CA TYR A 10 8.11 23.54 -30.87
C TYR A 10 8.09 22.54 -32.01
N VAL A 11 9.23 22.37 -32.68
CA VAL A 11 9.41 21.42 -33.78
C VAL A 11 10.73 20.68 -33.59
N ALA A 12 10.68 19.35 -33.64
CA ALA A 12 11.86 18.51 -33.78
C ALA A 12 12.14 18.30 -35.27
N VAL A 13 13.39 18.43 -35.70
CA VAL A 13 13.80 18.26 -37.10
C VAL A 13 14.83 17.15 -37.22
N GLN A 14 14.55 16.17 -38.06
CA GLN A 14 15.47 15.07 -38.34
C GLN A 14 16.21 15.32 -39.64
N ARG A 15 17.55 15.25 -39.59
CA ARG A 15 18.41 15.37 -40.78
C ARG A 15 19.36 14.19 -40.98
N TYR A 16 19.13 13.07 -40.28
CA TYR A 16 19.99 11.89 -40.33
C TYR A 16 20.17 11.31 -41.75
N ARG A 17 19.20 11.50 -42.65
CA ARG A 17 19.30 11.09 -44.07
C ARG A 17 20.27 11.94 -44.91
N MET A 18 20.74 13.05 -44.35
CA MET A 18 21.72 13.97 -44.94
C MET A 18 23.06 13.89 -44.20
N ASP A 19 23.31 12.79 -43.48
CA ASP A 19 24.51 12.61 -42.64
C ASP A 19 24.68 13.69 -41.55
N ASP A 20 23.57 14.27 -41.09
CA ASP A 20 23.54 15.27 -40.01
C ASP A 20 22.73 14.73 -38.82
N PHE A 21 23.45 14.31 -37.78
CA PHE A 21 22.89 13.68 -36.58
C PHE A 21 22.62 14.67 -35.43
N ARG A 22 22.63 15.97 -35.70
CA ARG A 22 22.42 16.98 -34.65
C ARG A 22 21.02 16.95 -34.03
N PRO A 23 20.90 17.28 -32.73
CA PRO A 23 19.67 17.11 -31.95
C PRO A 23 18.63 18.23 -32.17
N TYR A 24 18.26 18.58 -33.40
CA TYR A 24 17.49 19.81 -33.65
C TYR A 24 16.10 19.89 -32.98
N VAL A 25 15.94 20.88 -32.12
CA VAL A 25 14.66 21.36 -31.59
C VAL A 25 14.59 22.86 -31.81
N PHE A 26 13.55 23.32 -32.48
CA PHE A 26 13.29 24.75 -32.69
C PHE A 26 12.04 25.17 -31.93
N ALA A 27 12.02 26.42 -31.47
CA ALA A 27 10.84 27.07 -30.92
C ALA A 27 10.51 28.37 -31.64
N THR A 28 9.23 28.63 -31.83
CA THR A 28 8.67 29.92 -32.25
C THR A 28 7.79 30.47 -31.14
N GLN A 29 7.67 31.80 -31.08
CA GLN A 29 6.75 32.52 -30.18
C GLN A 29 5.82 33.46 -30.95
N ASP A 30 5.92 33.51 -32.28
CA ASP A 30 5.33 34.55 -33.13
C ASP A 30 4.60 33.97 -34.33
N HIS A 31 3.90 32.84 -34.12
CA HIS A 31 3.15 32.12 -35.14
C HIS A 31 4.04 31.63 -36.30
N GLY A 32 5.30 31.30 -36.01
CA GLY A 32 6.24 30.72 -36.97
C GLY A 32 6.97 31.75 -37.85
N ARG A 33 6.88 33.06 -37.54
CA ARG A 33 7.63 34.10 -38.26
C ARG A 33 9.13 34.00 -37.98
N SER A 34 9.51 33.62 -36.76
CA SER A 34 10.90 33.35 -36.38
C SER A 34 11.03 32.06 -35.58
N TRP A 35 12.20 31.43 -35.68
CA TRP A 35 12.53 30.17 -35.01
C TRP A 35 13.89 30.27 -34.33
N ARG A 36 13.92 29.92 -33.04
CA ARG A 36 15.12 29.83 -32.22
C ARG A 36 15.50 28.36 -32.06
N LEU A 37 16.76 28.02 -32.33
CA LEU A 37 17.32 26.70 -32.01
C LEU A 37 17.47 26.58 -30.48
N LEU A 38 16.94 25.48 -29.91
CA LEU A 38 17.00 25.18 -28.48
C LEU A 38 18.08 24.15 -28.13
N THR A 39 18.73 23.56 -29.12
CA THR A 39 19.64 22.43 -28.92
C THR A 39 20.89 22.62 -29.78
N ASP A 40 21.99 22.95 -29.12
CA ASP A 40 23.29 23.18 -29.75
C ASP A 40 24.20 21.94 -29.69
N GLY A 41 23.75 20.87 -29.03
CA GLY A 41 24.53 19.65 -28.81
C GLY A 41 25.44 19.69 -27.58
N GLN A 42 25.43 20.78 -26.81
CA GLN A 42 26.24 21.01 -25.62
C GLN A 42 25.39 21.31 -24.38
N ASN A 43 24.14 21.72 -24.56
CA ASN A 43 23.22 22.04 -23.48
C ASN A 43 22.49 20.83 -22.85
N GLY A 44 23.10 19.65 -22.92
CA GLY A 44 22.66 18.42 -22.23
C GLY A 44 22.13 17.30 -23.13
N ILE A 45 21.64 17.62 -24.35
CA ILE A 45 21.42 16.61 -25.40
C ILE A 45 22.70 16.52 -26.24
N PRO A 46 23.37 15.36 -26.34
CA PRO A 46 24.59 15.24 -27.13
C PRO A 46 24.41 15.57 -28.61
N ALA A 47 25.44 16.13 -29.23
CA ALA A 47 25.44 16.56 -30.63
C ALA A 47 25.17 15.44 -31.66
N ASN A 48 25.29 14.18 -31.26
CA ASN A 48 25.03 13.00 -32.08
C ASN A 48 23.75 12.25 -31.66
N HIS A 49 22.83 12.88 -30.92
CA HIS A 49 21.56 12.28 -30.49
C HIS A 49 20.36 12.96 -31.21
N PRO A 50 20.04 12.58 -32.46
CA PRO A 50 18.95 13.21 -33.21
C PRO A 50 17.63 13.21 -32.42
N VAL A 51 17.00 14.38 -32.31
CA VAL A 51 15.70 14.51 -31.64
C VAL A 51 14.60 14.13 -32.63
N ARG A 52 13.74 13.20 -32.23
CA ARG A 52 12.65 12.68 -33.04
C ARG A 52 11.31 13.33 -32.72
N THR A 53 11.09 13.66 -31.45
CA THR A 53 9.85 14.25 -30.97
C THR A 53 10.12 15.18 -29.79
N VAL A 54 9.37 16.28 -29.70
CA VAL A 54 9.40 17.23 -28.59
C VAL A 54 7.98 17.55 -28.15
N ARG A 55 7.75 17.65 -26.83
CA ARG A 55 6.47 18.03 -26.24
C ARG A 55 6.68 19.02 -25.11
N GLU A 56 5.82 20.02 -25.03
CA GLU A 56 5.69 20.85 -23.84
C GLU A 56 4.64 20.24 -22.93
N ASP A 57 4.93 20.21 -21.64
CA ASP A 57 4.01 19.71 -20.62
C ASP A 57 2.76 20.61 -20.54
N PRO A 58 1.55 20.03 -20.54
CA PRO A 58 0.32 20.82 -20.52
C PRO A 58 0.02 21.45 -19.16
N ALA A 59 0.58 20.95 -18.06
CA ALA A 59 0.37 21.45 -16.71
C ALA A 59 1.46 22.46 -16.28
N ARG A 60 2.66 22.42 -16.89
CA ARG A 60 3.77 23.32 -16.55
C ARG A 60 4.42 23.95 -17.77
N ALA A 61 4.22 25.26 -17.94
CA ALA A 61 4.88 26.04 -19.01
C ALA A 61 6.42 25.96 -18.89
N GLY A 62 7.10 25.74 -20.02
CA GLY A 62 8.56 25.64 -20.05
C GLY A 62 9.15 24.30 -19.58
N LEU A 63 8.33 23.36 -19.09
CA LEU A 63 8.74 21.96 -18.91
C LEU A 63 8.60 21.24 -20.25
N LEU A 64 9.73 20.78 -20.79
CA LEU A 64 9.79 20.14 -22.11
C LEU A 64 10.33 18.71 -22.00
N TYR A 65 9.77 17.82 -22.80
CA TYR A 65 10.26 16.45 -23.00
C TYR A 65 10.77 16.29 -24.44
N ALA A 66 11.93 15.66 -24.61
CA ALA A 66 12.52 15.35 -25.90
C ALA A 66 12.81 13.84 -26.00
N GLY A 67 12.23 13.21 -27.01
CA GLY A 67 12.53 11.84 -27.40
C GLY A 67 13.52 11.84 -28.57
N THR A 68 14.60 11.08 -28.43
CA THR A 68 15.71 11.02 -29.38
C THR A 68 15.84 9.63 -30.01
N GLU A 69 16.81 9.47 -30.91
CA GLU A 69 17.21 8.16 -31.43
C GLU A 69 17.68 7.19 -30.33
N PHE A 70 18.13 7.70 -29.18
CA PHE A 70 18.82 6.91 -28.14
C PHE A 70 18.20 7.01 -26.75
N GLY A 71 17.04 7.66 -26.61
CA GLY A 71 16.44 7.84 -25.30
C GLY A 71 15.74 9.18 -25.07
N MET A 72 15.50 9.46 -23.79
CA MET A 72 14.65 10.55 -23.31
C MET A 72 15.43 11.64 -22.57
N TYR A 73 15.01 12.89 -22.77
CA TYR A 73 15.52 14.07 -22.07
C TYR A 73 14.38 14.95 -21.58
N VAL A 74 14.64 15.71 -20.52
CA VAL A 74 13.74 16.70 -19.94
C VAL A 74 14.45 18.04 -19.75
N SER A 75 13.72 19.13 -19.92
CA SER A 75 14.18 20.49 -19.65
C SER A 75 13.19 21.19 -18.73
N PHE A 76 13.67 21.83 -17.67
CA PHE A 76 12.84 22.59 -16.72
C PHE A 76 12.82 24.10 -17.00
N ASP A 77 13.49 24.58 -18.05
CA ASP A 77 13.75 26.00 -18.29
C ASP A 77 13.57 26.44 -19.76
N ASP A 78 12.55 25.89 -20.43
CA ASP A 78 12.19 26.21 -21.81
C ASP A 78 13.28 25.88 -22.84
N GLY A 79 13.90 24.70 -22.64
CA GLY A 79 14.88 24.09 -23.53
C GLY A 79 16.25 24.72 -23.48
N ARG A 80 16.55 25.53 -22.45
CA ARG A 80 17.89 26.12 -22.29
C ARG A 80 18.87 25.07 -21.80
N HIS A 81 18.47 24.23 -20.84
CA HIS A 81 19.24 23.10 -20.35
C HIS A 81 18.40 21.83 -20.37
N TRP A 82 19.02 20.75 -20.83
CA TRP A 82 18.43 19.42 -20.88
C TRP A 82 19.20 18.47 -19.97
N GLN A 83 18.48 17.49 -19.45
CA GLN A 83 19.05 16.41 -18.67
C GLN A 83 18.40 15.08 -19.07
N SER A 84 19.11 13.98 -18.86
CA SER A 84 18.58 12.65 -19.13
C SER A 84 17.32 12.39 -18.30
N LEU A 85 16.27 11.88 -18.95
CA LEU A 85 15.08 11.29 -18.34
C LEU A 85 15.01 9.80 -18.72
N GLN A 86 16.18 9.14 -18.81
CA GLN A 86 16.26 7.76 -19.29
C GLN A 86 15.65 6.75 -18.31
N LEU A 87 15.89 6.91 -17.01
CA LEU A 87 15.45 5.97 -15.97
C LEU A 87 15.74 4.51 -16.37
N ASP A 88 14.72 3.64 -16.40
CA ASP A 88 14.79 2.24 -16.81
C ASP A 88 14.37 2.01 -18.28
N LEU A 89 14.07 3.07 -19.04
CA LEU A 89 13.81 2.97 -20.47
C LEU A 89 15.06 2.39 -21.17
N PRO A 90 14.94 1.41 -22.08
CA PRO A 90 16.07 0.94 -22.86
C PRO A 90 16.55 2.03 -23.83
N VAL A 91 17.82 1.94 -24.24
CA VAL A 91 18.33 2.76 -25.34
C VAL A 91 17.60 2.35 -26.62
N THR A 92 16.63 3.15 -27.04
CA THR A 92 15.76 2.88 -28.19
C THR A 92 15.26 4.19 -28.80
N PRO A 93 14.95 4.23 -30.11
CA PRO A 93 14.37 5.42 -30.71
C PRO A 93 12.99 5.72 -30.12
N VAL A 94 12.81 6.92 -29.60
CA VAL A 94 11.52 7.42 -29.13
C VAL A 94 10.83 8.15 -30.27
N THR A 95 9.75 7.57 -30.80
CA THR A 95 9.08 8.07 -32.01
C THR A 95 7.87 8.95 -31.72
N GLY A 96 7.31 8.86 -30.52
CA GLY A 96 6.14 9.64 -30.11
C GLY A 96 6.04 9.79 -28.60
N MET A 97 5.43 10.88 -28.16
CA MET A 97 5.18 11.16 -26.74
C MET A 97 3.84 11.90 -26.58
N ARG A 98 3.15 11.62 -25.48
CA ARG A 98 1.93 12.33 -25.05
C ARG A 98 1.85 12.34 -23.52
N VAL A 99 1.60 13.52 -22.96
CA VAL A 99 1.15 13.62 -21.56
C VAL A 99 -0.36 13.36 -21.52
N HIS A 100 -0.78 12.49 -20.61
CA HIS A 100 -2.19 12.16 -20.38
C HIS A 100 -2.39 11.92 -18.88
N ASP A 101 -3.32 12.67 -18.28
CA ASP A 101 -3.76 12.51 -16.88
C ASP A 101 -2.60 12.51 -15.86
N GLY A 102 -1.57 13.29 -16.16
CA GLY A 102 -0.38 13.41 -15.32
C GLY A 102 0.68 12.35 -15.57
N ASP A 103 0.49 11.43 -16.52
CA ASP A 103 1.50 10.43 -16.92
C ASP A 103 2.12 10.78 -18.28
N LEU A 104 3.35 10.35 -18.53
CA LEU A 104 4.00 10.49 -19.84
C LEU A 104 4.01 9.16 -20.59
N VAL A 105 3.20 9.08 -21.64
CA VAL A 105 3.15 7.92 -22.56
C VAL A 105 4.17 8.10 -23.67
N VAL A 106 5.04 7.11 -23.83
CA VAL A 106 6.19 7.11 -24.74
C VAL A 106 6.06 5.96 -25.74
N ALA A 107 6.06 6.26 -27.03
CA ALA A 107 6.11 5.26 -28.09
C ALA A 107 7.56 5.05 -28.54
N THR A 108 8.00 3.79 -28.56
CA THR A 108 9.37 3.43 -28.96
C THR A 108 9.39 2.68 -30.30
N GLN A 109 10.56 2.61 -30.93
CA GLN A 109 10.77 1.76 -32.09
C GLN A 109 11.34 0.40 -31.65
N GLY A 110 10.48 -0.62 -31.63
CA GLY A 110 10.86 -2.01 -31.36
C GLY A 110 10.81 -2.44 -29.88
N ARG A 111 10.27 -1.60 -28.97
CA ARG A 111 10.15 -1.89 -27.52
C ARG A 111 8.80 -1.48 -26.93
N SER A 112 7.71 -1.60 -27.70
CA SER A 112 6.33 -1.27 -27.28
C SER A 112 6.15 0.19 -26.84
N PHE A 113 5.09 0.50 -26.11
CA PHE A 113 4.94 1.79 -25.43
C PHE A 113 5.32 1.66 -23.96
N TRP A 114 5.80 2.76 -23.38
CA TRP A 114 6.20 2.91 -22.00
C TRP A 114 5.38 4.02 -21.36
N ILE A 115 5.14 3.91 -20.05
CA ILE A 115 4.44 4.94 -19.28
C ILE A 115 5.35 5.31 -18.11
N LEU A 116 5.75 6.57 -18.04
CA LEU A 116 6.27 7.14 -16.80
C LEU A 116 5.06 7.59 -15.98
N ASP A 117 4.71 6.78 -14.98
CA ASP A 117 3.64 7.08 -14.05
C ASP A 117 4.00 8.32 -13.22
N ASP A 118 3.04 9.24 -13.12
CA ASP A 118 3.05 10.39 -12.23
C ASP A 118 4.19 11.41 -12.45
N LEU A 119 3.92 12.41 -13.29
CA LEU A 119 4.78 13.56 -13.55
C LEU A 119 4.71 14.62 -12.45
N THR A 120 3.87 14.45 -11.43
CA THR A 120 3.64 15.44 -10.37
C THR A 120 4.94 15.84 -9.64
N PRO A 121 5.92 14.94 -9.39
CA PRO A 121 7.23 15.35 -8.90
C PRO A 121 7.95 16.29 -9.88
N LEU A 122 7.95 15.99 -11.18
CA LEU A 122 8.59 16.85 -12.20
C LEU A 122 7.92 18.22 -12.29
N HIS A 123 6.61 18.32 -12.03
CA HIS A 123 5.90 19.60 -11.99
C HIS A 123 6.33 20.47 -10.80
N GLN A 124 6.72 19.85 -9.69
CA GLN A 124 7.11 20.53 -8.46
C GLN A 124 8.62 20.80 -8.34
N LEU A 125 9.46 20.11 -9.13
CA LEU A 125 10.90 20.34 -9.13
C LEU A 125 11.25 21.79 -9.47
N GLY A 126 12.04 22.43 -8.62
CA GLY A 126 12.51 23.79 -8.79
C GLY A 126 13.72 24.09 -7.90
N PRO A 127 14.24 25.33 -7.94
CA PRO A 127 15.44 25.72 -7.21
C PRO A 127 15.32 25.56 -5.68
N GLU A 128 14.11 25.58 -5.12
CA GLU A 128 13.88 25.34 -3.69
C GLU A 128 14.04 23.86 -3.34
N VAL A 129 13.37 22.97 -4.09
CA VAL A 129 13.49 21.51 -3.91
C VAL A 129 14.94 21.04 -4.10
N ALA A 130 15.63 21.56 -5.11
CA ALA A 130 17.01 21.21 -5.41
C ALA A 130 18.02 21.59 -4.31
N ARG A 131 17.64 22.50 -3.40
CA ARG A 131 18.48 22.93 -2.26
C ARG A 131 18.01 22.35 -0.93
N ALA A 132 16.89 21.64 -0.91
CA ALA A 132 16.33 21.10 0.32
C ALA A 132 17.07 19.83 0.75
N ASP A 133 17.34 19.68 2.04
CA ASP A 133 17.93 18.45 2.60
C ASP A 133 16.97 17.25 2.45
N ALA A 134 15.67 17.52 2.51
CA ALA A 134 14.60 16.56 2.26
C ALA A 134 13.37 17.28 1.71
N HIS A 135 12.57 16.61 0.89
CA HIS A 135 11.33 17.19 0.34
C HIS A 135 10.24 16.14 0.20
N LEU A 136 9.06 16.39 0.77
CA LEU A 136 7.85 15.62 0.49
C LEU A 136 7.08 16.33 -0.63
N PHE A 137 6.97 15.66 -1.78
CA PHE A 137 6.19 16.17 -2.90
C PHE A 137 4.70 16.05 -2.59
N ARG A 138 3.91 17.03 -3.04
CA ARG A 138 2.46 16.91 -2.97
C ARG A 138 2.00 15.74 -3.85
N PRO A 139 1.35 14.70 -3.30
CA PRO A 139 0.80 13.63 -4.11
C PRO A 139 -0.32 14.15 -5.02
N ARG A 140 -0.49 13.55 -6.20
CA ARG A 140 -1.69 13.77 -7.00
C ARG A 140 -2.91 13.11 -6.34
N ASP A 141 -4.08 13.65 -6.63
CA ASP A 141 -5.33 13.00 -6.28
C ASP A 141 -5.43 11.63 -6.98
N VAL A 142 -5.98 10.64 -6.29
CA VAL A 142 -6.01 9.25 -6.75
C VAL A 142 -7.42 8.69 -6.71
N TYR A 143 -7.79 7.93 -7.73
CA TYR A 143 -9.08 7.23 -7.74
C TYR A 143 -8.98 5.91 -6.97
N ARG A 144 -9.94 5.68 -6.07
CA ARG A 144 -10.19 4.37 -5.48
C ARG A 144 -10.89 3.49 -6.51
N VAL A 145 -10.10 2.64 -7.19
CA VAL A 145 -10.57 1.73 -8.23
C VAL A 145 -10.26 0.28 -7.86
N ASN A 146 -11.14 -0.64 -8.23
CA ASN A 146 -10.82 -2.06 -8.22
C ASN A 146 -10.24 -2.45 -9.58
N ALA A 147 -8.94 -2.20 -9.76
CA ALA A 147 -8.20 -2.67 -10.91
C ALA A 147 -7.33 -3.86 -10.51
N ALA A 148 -7.40 -4.93 -11.31
CA ALA A 148 -6.49 -6.06 -11.21
C ALA A 148 -5.65 -6.11 -12.49
N GLY A 149 -4.33 -6.17 -12.33
CA GLY A 149 -3.42 -6.52 -13.42
C GLY A 149 -3.26 -8.03 -13.53
N SER A 150 -2.94 -8.53 -14.71
CA SER A 150 -2.45 -9.90 -14.87
C SER A 150 -1.00 -9.99 -14.39
N SER A 151 -0.66 -11.07 -13.71
CA SER A 151 0.72 -11.38 -13.27
C SER A 151 1.38 -12.45 -14.13
N GLU A 152 0.90 -12.67 -15.35
CA GLU A 152 1.51 -13.62 -16.30
C GLU A 152 2.89 -13.11 -16.78
N GLU A 153 3.78 -14.03 -17.15
CA GLU A 153 5.18 -13.77 -17.54
C GLU A 153 5.35 -12.64 -18.58
N PHE A 154 4.40 -12.49 -19.51
CA PHE A 154 4.42 -11.48 -20.57
C PHE A 154 3.43 -10.34 -20.37
N SER A 155 2.79 -10.27 -19.21
CA SER A 155 1.92 -9.13 -18.88
C SER A 155 2.75 -7.88 -18.68
N PRO A 156 2.25 -6.70 -19.13
CA PRO A 156 2.90 -5.45 -18.80
C PRO A 156 2.94 -5.29 -17.27
N GLN A 157 3.94 -4.57 -16.78
CA GLN A 157 3.99 -4.19 -15.37
C GLN A 157 2.66 -3.50 -15.03
N PRO A 158 1.95 -3.97 -13.99
CA PRO A 158 0.65 -3.42 -13.65
C PRO A 158 0.81 -1.97 -13.17
N LEU A 159 -0.19 -1.15 -13.49
CA LEU A 159 -0.32 0.20 -12.93
C LEU A 159 -0.17 0.12 -11.39
N PRO A 160 0.69 0.95 -10.77
CA PRO A 160 0.77 1.05 -9.32
C PRO A 160 -0.62 1.27 -8.72
N GLN A 161 -1.04 0.38 -7.81
CA GLN A 161 -2.36 0.43 -7.19
C GLN A 161 -2.32 1.31 -5.95
N GLY A 162 -2.88 2.51 -6.04
CA GLY A 162 -3.08 3.43 -4.91
C GLY A 162 -2.35 4.76 -5.04
N ALA A 163 -2.21 5.48 -3.93
CA ALA A 163 -1.60 6.80 -3.89
C ALA A 163 -0.08 6.69 -4.03
N LEU A 164 0.48 7.34 -5.05
CA LEU A 164 1.93 7.47 -5.22
C LEU A 164 2.43 8.63 -4.38
N ILE A 165 3.25 8.31 -3.37
CA ILE A 165 3.87 9.28 -2.48
C ILE A 165 5.36 9.35 -2.81
N HIS A 166 5.81 10.52 -3.22
CA HIS A 166 7.20 10.76 -3.59
C HIS A 166 7.90 11.62 -2.55
N TYR A 167 9.15 11.27 -2.22
CA TYR A 167 9.99 12.12 -1.39
C TYR A 167 11.45 12.08 -1.81
N TYR A 168 12.17 13.15 -1.49
CA TYR A 168 13.58 13.36 -1.73
C TYR A 168 14.36 13.35 -0.43
N LEU A 169 15.55 12.76 -0.45
CA LEU A 169 16.57 12.88 0.58
C LEU A 169 17.90 13.28 -0.08
N ALA A 170 18.48 14.41 0.31
CA ALA A 170 19.76 14.87 -0.24
C ALA A 170 20.94 13.99 0.22
N ALA A 171 20.83 13.42 1.41
CA ALA A 171 21.75 12.47 2.00
C ALA A 171 20.96 11.44 2.82
N ALA A 172 21.57 10.30 3.15
CA ALA A 172 20.95 9.32 4.04
C ALA A 172 20.78 9.92 5.45
N PRO A 173 19.55 9.96 6.01
CA PRO A 173 19.30 10.48 7.35
C PRO A 173 19.99 9.66 8.45
N ALA A 174 20.31 10.32 9.57
CA ALA A 174 20.92 9.65 10.73
C ALA A 174 19.88 8.93 11.59
N ALA A 175 18.65 9.47 11.63
CA ALA A 175 17.51 8.86 12.30
C ALA A 175 16.59 8.14 11.28
N PRO A 176 15.79 7.15 11.72
CA PRO A 176 14.81 6.52 10.84
C PRO A 176 13.83 7.51 10.21
N VAL A 177 13.57 7.32 8.92
CA VAL A 177 12.56 8.07 8.17
C VAL A 177 11.20 7.44 8.42
N THR A 178 10.20 8.28 8.71
CA THR A 178 8.82 7.82 8.86
C THR A 178 7.94 8.55 7.84
N LEU A 179 7.08 7.81 7.15
CA LEU A 179 6.02 8.35 6.31
C LEU A 179 4.68 7.87 6.84
N GLU A 180 3.79 8.81 7.14
CA GLU A 180 2.47 8.53 7.68
C GLU A 180 1.39 9.04 6.75
N ILE A 181 0.29 8.28 6.67
CA ILE A 181 -0.94 8.68 6.02
C ILE A 181 -1.96 8.96 7.12
N LEU A 182 -2.52 10.16 7.11
CA LEU A 182 -3.53 10.63 8.04
C LEU A 182 -4.84 10.87 7.30
N ASP A 183 -5.97 10.58 7.96
CA ASP A 183 -7.29 10.96 7.44
C ASP A 183 -7.61 12.43 7.70
N ALA A 184 -8.75 12.90 7.19
CA ALA A 184 -9.24 14.27 7.40
C ALA A 184 -9.40 14.69 8.87
N ARG A 185 -9.46 13.73 9.82
CA ARG A 185 -9.57 13.98 11.26
C ARG A 185 -8.20 13.93 11.96
N GLY A 186 -7.11 13.75 11.21
CA GLY A 186 -5.76 13.61 11.73
C GLY A 186 -5.48 12.23 12.36
N ARG A 187 -6.33 11.23 12.13
CA ARG A 187 -6.10 9.87 12.63
C ARG A 187 -5.13 9.14 11.71
N LEU A 188 -4.23 8.38 12.30
CA LEU A 188 -3.29 7.54 11.57
C LEU A 188 -4.03 6.43 10.80
N VAL A 189 -3.82 6.41 9.49
CA VAL A 189 -4.33 5.40 8.56
C VAL A 189 -3.26 4.35 8.29
N ARG A 190 -2.05 4.81 7.97
CA ARG A 190 -0.89 3.96 7.65
C ARG A 190 0.39 4.62 8.11
N SER A 191 1.35 3.82 8.55
CA SER A 191 2.71 4.27 8.80
C SER A 191 3.69 3.37 8.06
N PHE A 192 4.75 3.99 7.56
CA PHE A 192 5.88 3.36 6.91
C PHE A 192 7.14 3.87 7.58
N THR A 193 8.13 3.01 7.79
CA THR A 193 9.37 3.42 8.47
C THR A 193 10.59 2.74 7.87
N SER A 194 11.74 3.44 7.87
CA SER A 194 13.02 2.83 7.49
C SER A 194 13.63 1.97 8.60
N ASP A 195 13.04 1.96 9.80
CA ASP A 195 13.42 1.09 10.91
C ASP A 195 12.73 -0.27 10.77
N SER A 196 13.47 -1.30 10.38
CA SER A 196 12.93 -2.64 10.13
C SER A 196 12.30 -3.28 11.37
N ALA A 197 12.86 -3.05 12.57
CA ALA A 197 12.33 -3.62 13.80
C ALA A 197 10.98 -2.99 14.17
N LYS A 198 10.83 -1.68 13.96
CA LYS A 198 9.53 -1.00 14.13
C LYS A 198 8.55 -1.37 13.03
N ALA A 199 9.01 -1.55 11.80
CA ALA A 199 8.14 -1.96 10.70
C ALA A 199 7.53 -3.34 10.98
N GLU A 200 8.30 -4.31 11.46
CA GLU A 200 7.81 -5.65 11.82
C GLU A 200 6.68 -5.61 12.86
N GLN A 201 6.73 -4.63 13.78
CA GLN A 201 5.69 -4.40 14.78
C GLN A 201 4.45 -3.65 14.25
N ALA A 202 4.52 -3.07 13.05
CA ALA A 202 3.50 -2.21 12.46
C ALA A 202 3.23 -2.60 10.98
N ASP A 203 2.88 -3.86 10.76
CA ASP A 203 2.46 -4.44 9.46
C ASP A 203 3.58 -4.66 8.41
N GLY A 204 4.85 -4.64 8.83
CA GLY A 204 6.02 -4.99 8.00
C GLY A 204 6.37 -3.98 6.91
N LYS A 205 5.79 -2.77 6.93
CA LYS A 205 5.95 -1.79 5.85
C LYS A 205 7.20 -0.94 6.00
N THR A 206 8.26 -1.33 5.31
CA THR A 206 9.53 -0.59 5.26
C THR A 206 9.60 0.40 4.10
N ILE A 207 10.38 1.46 4.26
CA ILE A 207 10.70 2.43 3.19
C ILE A 207 12.22 2.68 3.10
N PRO A 208 12.73 2.98 1.89
CA PRO A 208 14.13 3.34 1.70
C PRO A 208 14.50 4.63 2.44
N ALA A 209 15.80 4.83 2.69
CA ALA A 209 16.29 6.03 3.37
C ALA A 209 17.67 6.47 2.85
N GLU A 210 18.12 5.91 1.73
CA GLU A 210 19.34 6.34 1.04
C GLU A 210 19.17 7.72 0.37
N ALA A 211 20.28 8.34 0.00
CA ALA A 211 20.23 9.60 -0.75
C ALA A 211 19.57 9.38 -2.13
N GLY A 212 18.61 10.24 -2.49
CA GLY A 212 17.95 10.18 -3.79
C GLY A 212 16.43 10.37 -3.73
N MET A 213 15.79 9.99 -4.83
CA MET A 213 14.34 10.02 -4.99
C MET A 213 13.72 8.69 -4.62
N HIS A 214 12.66 8.74 -3.83
CA HIS A 214 11.92 7.58 -3.37
C HIS A 214 10.45 7.67 -3.74
N ARG A 215 9.85 6.49 -3.95
CA ARG A 215 8.43 6.33 -4.23
C ARG A 215 7.85 5.26 -3.32
N VAL A 216 6.76 5.60 -2.64
CA VAL A 216 5.98 4.69 -1.79
C VAL A 216 4.56 4.65 -2.33
N VAL A 217 3.98 3.46 -2.38
CA VAL A 217 2.59 3.27 -2.80
C VAL A 217 1.75 2.98 -1.57
N TRP A 218 0.82 3.87 -1.23
CA TRP A 218 -0.22 3.55 -0.27
C TRP A 218 -1.41 2.94 -1.02
N ASP A 219 -1.70 1.67 -0.75
CA ASP A 219 -2.74 0.85 -1.39
C ASP A 219 -4.19 1.27 -1.09
N LEU A 220 -4.37 2.45 -0.48
CA LEU A 220 -5.66 3.01 -0.09
C LEU A 220 -6.39 2.16 0.94
N THR A 221 -5.65 1.50 1.84
CA THR A 221 -6.23 0.74 2.93
C THR A 221 -5.74 1.17 4.32
N TYR A 222 -6.61 0.98 5.31
CA TYR A 222 -6.31 0.91 6.73
C TYR A 222 -5.71 -0.47 7.06
N PRO A 223 -5.11 -0.71 8.25
CA PRO A 223 -4.56 -2.03 8.56
C PRO A 223 -5.62 -3.12 8.48
N GLY A 224 -5.18 -4.30 8.04
CA GLY A 224 -5.97 -5.53 8.06
C GLY A 224 -6.03 -6.13 9.47
N PRO A 225 -6.71 -7.28 9.63
CA PRO A 225 -6.74 -7.97 10.91
C PRO A 225 -5.36 -8.51 11.30
N ASP A 226 -5.06 -8.49 12.60
CA ASP A 226 -3.84 -9.05 13.19
C ASP A 226 -4.01 -10.57 13.38
N VAL A 227 -3.56 -11.33 12.37
CA VAL A 227 -3.72 -12.78 12.36
C VAL A 227 -2.45 -13.51 12.80
N PRO A 228 -2.52 -14.45 13.76
CA PRO A 228 -1.36 -15.24 14.18
C PRO A 228 -0.84 -16.15 13.05
N ASP A 229 0.49 -16.20 12.85
CA ASP A 229 1.16 -17.06 11.84
C ASP A 229 0.81 -18.55 11.96
N SER A 230 0.53 -18.98 13.18
CA SER A 230 0.12 -20.35 13.52
C SER A 230 -1.27 -20.77 13.01
N VAL A 231 -2.07 -19.84 12.48
CA VAL A 231 -3.44 -20.09 12.00
C VAL A 231 -3.43 -20.24 10.48
N VAL A 232 -4.00 -21.34 9.99
CA VAL A 232 -4.24 -21.51 8.55
C VAL A 232 -5.50 -20.76 8.14
N ILE A 233 -5.35 -19.86 7.19
CA ILE A 233 -6.41 -18.98 6.69
C ILE A 233 -6.78 -19.37 5.26
N TRP A 234 -8.07 -19.40 4.98
CA TRP A 234 -8.60 -19.38 3.62
C TRP A 234 -9.59 -18.23 3.48
N GLY A 235 -9.06 -17.04 3.23
CA GLY A 235 -9.82 -15.79 3.24
C GLY A 235 -8.95 -14.58 2.91
N TYR A 236 -9.53 -13.38 3.06
CA TYR A 236 -8.82 -12.11 2.86
C TYR A 236 -8.38 -11.54 4.21
N THR A 237 -7.12 -11.14 4.31
CA THR A 237 -6.52 -10.49 5.49
C THR A 237 -5.91 -9.12 5.16
N GLY A 238 -6.18 -8.59 3.96
CA GLY A 238 -5.72 -7.27 3.60
C GLY A 238 -6.48 -6.16 4.33
N GLY A 239 -6.07 -4.92 4.09
CA GLY A 239 -6.59 -3.77 4.78
C GLY A 239 -8.04 -3.40 4.49
N VAL A 240 -8.65 -2.63 5.39
CA VAL A 240 -9.99 -2.06 5.15
C VAL A 240 -9.86 -0.90 4.17
N LYS A 241 -10.63 -0.92 3.07
CA LYS A 241 -10.54 0.12 2.05
C LYS A 241 -10.87 1.51 2.61
N ALA A 242 -10.01 2.48 2.34
CA ALA A 242 -10.17 3.86 2.76
C ALA A 242 -11.30 4.55 1.97
N PRO A 243 -12.28 5.22 2.60
CA PRO A 243 -13.32 5.92 1.88
C PRO A 243 -12.74 7.09 1.06
N PRO A 244 -13.35 7.46 -0.09
CA PRO A 244 -13.03 8.72 -0.75
C PRO A 244 -13.11 9.90 0.20
N GLY A 245 -12.21 10.86 0.07
CA GLY A 245 -12.08 11.98 0.99
C GLY A 245 -10.68 12.61 0.99
N GLU A 246 -10.47 13.54 1.92
CA GLU A 246 -9.20 14.22 2.13
C GLU A 246 -8.25 13.37 2.99
N TYR A 247 -6.99 13.31 2.57
CA TYR A 247 -5.91 12.64 3.27
C TYR A 247 -4.66 13.52 3.30
N ARG A 248 -3.75 13.21 4.23
CA ARG A 248 -2.48 13.91 4.38
C ARG A 248 -1.35 12.92 4.49
N ALA A 249 -0.36 13.06 3.62
CA ALA A 249 0.92 12.39 3.75
C ALA A 249 1.83 13.24 4.63
N ARG A 250 2.48 12.64 5.62
CA ARG A 250 3.40 13.29 6.55
C ARG A 250 4.73 12.56 6.56
N LEU A 251 5.81 13.24 6.17
CA LEU A 251 7.17 12.74 6.20
C LEU A 251 7.91 13.34 7.40
N VAL A 252 8.57 12.48 8.16
CA VAL A 252 9.49 12.84 9.24
C VAL A 252 10.87 12.29 8.90
N ALA A 253 11.85 13.18 8.72
CA ALA A 253 13.25 12.85 8.46
C ALA A 253 14.17 13.79 9.25
N ASP A 254 15.13 13.23 10.01
CA ASP A 254 16.05 13.97 10.90
C ASP A 254 15.35 15.04 11.77
N GLY A 255 14.19 14.69 12.33
CA GLY A 255 13.41 15.57 13.21
C GLY A 255 12.67 16.71 12.49
N ARG A 256 12.73 16.78 11.15
CA ARG A 256 11.93 17.72 10.36
C ARG A 256 10.66 17.04 9.86
N GLU A 257 9.54 17.71 10.03
CA GLU A 257 8.23 17.26 9.59
C GLU A 257 7.78 18.05 8.35
N GLN A 258 7.32 17.35 7.32
CA GLN A 258 6.65 17.92 6.16
C GLN A 258 5.34 17.20 5.94
N ALA A 259 4.28 17.93 5.57
CA ALA A 259 3.00 17.32 5.27
C ALA A 259 2.39 17.90 4.01
N GLN A 260 1.73 17.04 3.24
CA GLN A 260 1.08 17.37 1.98
C GLN A 260 -0.31 16.76 1.90
N GLU A 261 -1.26 17.54 1.39
CA GLU A 261 -2.67 17.13 1.25
C GLU A 261 -2.95 16.61 -0.15
N PHE A 262 -3.78 15.56 -0.22
CA PHE A 262 -4.25 14.93 -1.45
C PHE A 262 -5.61 14.28 -1.22
N ARG A 263 -6.34 14.00 -2.29
CA ARG A 263 -7.66 13.37 -2.22
C ARG A 263 -7.64 11.94 -2.73
N VAL A 264 -8.42 11.10 -2.05
CA VAL A 264 -8.91 9.85 -2.63
C VAL A 264 -10.27 10.15 -3.25
N LEU A 265 -10.40 9.95 -4.55
CA LEU A 265 -11.60 10.20 -5.34
C LEU A 265 -12.37 8.90 -5.54
N ALA A 266 -13.69 8.98 -5.60
CA ALA A 266 -14.53 7.86 -6.01
C ALA A 266 -14.31 7.56 -7.50
N ASP A 267 -14.35 6.28 -7.89
CA ASP A 267 -14.31 5.88 -9.30
C ASP A 267 -15.46 6.55 -10.08
N PRO A 268 -15.17 7.39 -11.08
CA PRO A 268 -16.19 8.15 -11.80
C PRO A 268 -17.15 7.27 -12.61
N ARG A 269 -16.83 5.98 -12.80
CA ARG A 269 -17.70 5.01 -13.47
C ARG A 269 -18.84 4.53 -12.55
N LEU A 270 -18.71 4.70 -11.23
CA LEU A 270 -19.72 4.32 -10.24
C LEU A 270 -20.73 5.44 -10.05
N THR A 271 -21.66 5.59 -10.99
CA THR A 271 -22.62 6.70 -11.00
C THR A 271 -23.77 6.56 -9.99
N ASN A 272 -23.86 5.43 -9.29
CA ASN A 272 -24.95 5.09 -8.37
C ASN A 272 -24.47 4.72 -6.96
N VAL A 273 -23.28 5.17 -6.59
CA VAL A 273 -22.68 4.94 -5.27
C VAL A 273 -22.44 6.29 -4.62
N ALA A 274 -23.04 6.51 -3.46
CA ALA A 274 -22.91 7.76 -2.72
C ALA A 274 -21.71 7.72 -1.77
N GLN A 275 -21.28 8.90 -1.28
CA GLN A 275 -20.19 9.00 -0.30
C GLN A 275 -20.48 8.17 0.95
N GLU A 276 -21.73 8.18 1.42
CA GLU A 276 -22.18 7.46 2.61
C GLU A 276 -22.08 5.94 2.44
N ASP A 277 -22.13 5.43 1.21
CA ASP A 277 -22.00 4.00 0.92
C ASP A 277 -20.56 3.52 1.17
N PHE A 278 -19.55 4.33 0.78
CA PHE A 278 -18.14 4.06 1.06
C PHE A 278 -17.84 4.15 2.56
N GLU A 279 -18.40 5.14 3.24
CA GLU A 279 -18.25 5.33 4.68
C GLU A 279 -18.85 4.16 5.46
N GLU A 280 -20.03 3.69 5.03
CA GLU A 280 -20.69 2.54 5.67
C GLU A 280 -19.94 1.23 5.41
N GLN A 281 -19.38 1.05 4.21
CA GLN A 281 -18.51 -0.09 3.91
C GLN A 281 -17.27 -0.08 4.81
N TYR A 282 -16.61 1.07 4.95
CA TYR A 282 -15.47 1.22 5.86
C TYR A 282 -15.87 0.91 7.30
N ARG A 283 -16.99 1.47 7.78
CA ARG A 283 -17.49 1.28 9.15
C ARG A 283 -17.70 -0.20 9.46
N LEU A 284 -18.43 -0.91 8.60
CA LEU A 284 -18.69 -2.34 8.80
C LEU A 284 -17.41 -3.18 8.67
N GLY A 285 -16.56 -2.88 7.69
CA GLY A 285 -15.28 -3.56 7.49
C GLY A 285 -14.36 -3.43 8.71
N ALA A 286 -14.24 -2.22 9.27
CA ALA A 286 -13.49 -1.95 10.48
C ALA A 286 -14.09 -2.68 11.70
N GLU A 287 -15.42 -2.69 11.85
CA GLU A 287 -16.09 -3.43 12.92
C GLU A 287 -15.81 -4.94 12.86
N ILE A 288 -15.83 -5.53 11.66
CA ILE A 288 -15.50 -6.94 11.45
C ILE A 288 -14.02 -7.19 11.77
N ARG A 289 -13.10 -6.35 11.26
CA ARG A 289 -11.65 -6.45 11.56
C ARG A 289 -11.40 -6.42 13.07
N ASP A 290 -11.91 -5.41 13.76
CA ASP A 290 -11.70 -5.25 15.21
C ASP A 290 -12.32 -6.43 16.00
N THR A 291 -13.34 -7.08 15.44
CA THR A 291 -13.89 -8.31 16.02
C THR A 291 -12.98 -9.51 15.77
N ILE A 292 -12.40 -9.64 14.59
CA ILE A 292 -11.38 -10.66 14.28
C ILE A 292 -10.18 -10.51 15.22
N ASP A 293 -9.69 -9.29 15.44
CA ASP A 293 -8.57 -9.02 16.34
C ASP A 293 -8.89 -9.45 17.78
N ARG A 294 -10.13 -9.22 18.25
CA ARG A 294 -10.58 -9.71 19.57
C ARG A 294 -10.65 -11.24 19.64
N VAL A 295 -11.08 -11.90 18.57
CA VAL A 295 -11.10 -13.37 18.50
C VAL A 295 -9.68 -13.93 18.55
N TYR A 296 -8.74 -13.35 17.78
CA TYR A 296 -7.35 -13.79 17.79
C TYR A 296 -6.59 -13.42 19.07
N GLY A 297 -6.93 -12.30 19.70
CA GLY A 297 -6.47 -11.97 21.05
C GLY A 297 -6.83 -13.07 22.05
N ALA A 298 -8.10 -13.48 22.10
CA ALA A 298 -8.52 -14.57 22.97
C ALA A 298 -7.88 -15.92 22.62
N LEU A 299 -7.63 -16.20 21.34
CA LEU A 299 -6.89 -17.40 20.93
C LEU A 299 -5.45 -17.39 21.47
N ARG A 300 -4.77 -16.24 21.43
CA ARG A 300 -3.42 -16.08 22.00
C ARG A 300 -3.45 -16.30 23.51
N ASP A 301 -4.44 -15.74 24.20
CA ASP A 301 -4.61 -15.92 25.65
C ASP A 301 -4.83 -17.39 26.00
N ILE A 302 -5.72 -18.08 25.28
CA ILE A 302 -5.97 -19.52 25.43
C ILE A 302 -4.66 -20.31 25.32
N ARG A 303 -3.90 -20.11 24.24
CA ARG A 303 -2.66 -20.84 24.00
C ARG A 303 -1.59 -20.53 25.04
N SER A 304 -1.45 -19.26 25.41
CA SER A 304 -0.51 -18.85 26.47
C SER A 304 -0.84 -19.53 27.80
N VAL A 305 -2.12 -19.59 28.18
CA VAL A 305 -2.55 -20.24 29.42
C VAL A 305 -2.38 -21.75 29.32
N GLU A 306 -2.72 -22.38 28.19
CA GLU A 306 -2.45 -23.81 27.98
C GLU A 306 -0.96 -24.15 28.15
N ASP A 307 -0.06 -23.37 27.55
CA ASP A 307 1.37 -23.58 27.66
C ASP A 307 1.86 -23.45 29.11
N GLN A 308 1.38 -22.45 29.84
CA GLN A 308 1.71 -22.26 31.26
C GLN A 308 1.20 -23.42 32.11
N VAL A 309 -0.06 -23.84 31.94
CA VAL A 309 -0.68 -24.94 32.70
C VAL A 309 0.02 -26.26 32.40
N ARG A 310 0.37 -26.53 31.13
CA ARG A 310 1.15 -27.72 30.74
C ARG A 310 2.55 -27.68 31.34
N SER A 311 3.21 -26.53 31.37
CA SER A 311 4.53 -26.36 32.00
C SER A 311 4.47 -26.69 33.49
N ILE A 312 3.44 -26.21 34.20
CA ILE A 312 3.21 -26.53 35.61
C ILE A 312 2.92 -28.01 35.79
N ALA A 313 2.02 -28.59 34.99
CA ALA A 313 1.71 -30.02 35.05
C ALA A 313 2.96 -30.90 34.86
N ALA A 314 3.85 -30.52 33.94
CA ALA A 314 5.12 -31.19 33.71
C ALA A 314 6.06 -31.11 34.93
N ARG A 315 6.08 -29.99 35.66
CA ARG A 315 6.86 -29.84 36.91
C ARG A 315 6.31 -30.66 38.07
N LEU A 316 5.02 -30.97 38.06
CA LEU A 316 4.38 -31.81 39.08
C LEU A 316 4.62 -33.31 38.86
N GLU A 317 5.14 -33.72 37.69
CA GLU A 317 5.42 -35.13 37.41
C GLU A 317 6.49 -35.70 38.34
N GLY A 318 6.20 -36.84 38.97
CA GLY A 318 7.15 -37.53 39.86
C GLY A 318 7.42 -36.81 41.17
N THR A 319 6.61 -35.81 41.52
CA THR A 319 6.66 -35.11 42.81
C THR A 319 5.66 -35.70 43.82
N ASP A 320 5.83 -35.39 45.10
CA ASP A 320 4.91 -35.78 46.18
C ASP A 320 3.70 -34.83 46.33
N PHE A 321 3.52 -33.88 45.40
CA PHE A 321 2.36 -32.98 45.40
C PHE A 321 1.06 -33.74 45.10
N ASP A 322 -0.07 -33.20 45.54
CA ASP A 322 -1.39 -33.81 45.36
C ASP A 322 -1.69 -34.12 43.87
N PRO A 323 -1.92 -35.40 43.49
CA PRO A 323 -2.29 -35.79 42.13
C PRO A 323 -3.54 -35.07 41.57
N ALA A 324 -4.38 -34.52 42.44
CA ALA A 324 -5.52 -33.70 42.06
C ALA A 324 -5.09 -32.42 41.31
N LEU A 325 -3.91 -31.86 41.59
CA LEU A 325 -3.38 -30.68 40.88
C LEU A 325 -3.11 -31.00 39.41
N ARG A 326 -2.48 -32.14 39.12
CA ARG A 326 -2.26 -32.59 37.75
C ARG A 326 -3.58 -32.85 37.03
N THR A 327 -4.53 -33.49 37.72
CA THR A 327 -5.88 -33.72 37.18
C THR A 327 -6.61 -32.41 36.85
N ALA A 328 -6.46 -31.38 37.70
CA ALA A 328 -7.02 -30.06 37.47
C ALA A 328 -6.36 -29.36 36.28
N ALA A 329 -5.02 -29.45 36.15
CA ALA A 329 -4.28 -28.92 35.01
C ALA A 329 -4.71 -29.59 33.70
N ASP A 330 -4.79 -30.92 33.66
CA ASP A 330 -5.24 -31.68 32.50
C ASP A 330 -6.69 -31.33 32.11
N SER A 331 -7.57 -31.13 33.10
CA SER A 331 -8.96 -30.70 32.87
C SER A 331 -9.03 -29.30 32.28
N LEU A 332 -8.23 -28.35 32.81
CA LEU A 332 -8.19 -26.97 32.34
C LEU A 332 -7.69 -26.89 30.89
N VAL A 333 -6.60 -27.60 30.59
CA VAL A 333 -6.07 -27.73 29.23
C VAL A 333 -7.10 -28.34 28.29
N ALA A 334 -7.80 -29.41 28.70
CA ALA A 334 -8.83 -30.02 27.86
C ALA A 334 -10.00 -29.08 27.56
N LYS A 335 -10.40 -28.26 28.53
CA LYS A 335 -11.46 -27.26 28.36
C LYS A 335 -11.04 -26.11 27.45
N LEU A 336 -9.82 -25.62 27.60
CA LEU A 336 -9.23 -24.60 26.73
C LEU A 336 -9.11 -25.11 25.29
N ALA A 337 -8.59 -26.32 25.11
CA ALA A 337 -8.44 -26.94 23.81
C ALA A 337 -9.80 -27.14 23.13
N ALA A 338 -10.84 -27.54 23.88
CA ALA A 338 -12.19 -27.67 23.36
C ALA A 338 -12.74 -26.35 22.81
N VAL A 339 -12.44 -25.23 23.48
CA VAL A 339 -12.82 -23.89 23.01
C VAL A 339 -11.98 -23.46 21.80
N GLU A 340 -10.68 -23.75 21.79
CA GLU A 340 -9.80 -23.45 20.65
C GLU A 340 -10.36 -24.06 19.35
N VAL A 341 -10.82 -25.31 19.36
CA VAL A 341 -11.37 -25.96 18.15
C VAL A 341 -12.68 -25.33 17.65
N GLU A 342 -13.38 -24.56 18.49
CA GLU A 342 -14.57 -23.79 18.10
C GLU A 342 -14.17 -22.43 17.48
N ILE A 343 -13.04 -21.86 17.91
CA ILE A 343 -12.48 -20.62 17.39
C ILE A 343 -11.80 -20.84 16.04
N THR A 344 -10.86 -21.79 15.98
CA THR A 344 -9.97 -22.02 14.83
C THR A 344 -9.85 -23.51 14.47
N GLN A 345 -9.58 -23.82 13.20
CA GLN A 345 -9.44 -25.20 12.73
C GLN A 345 -8.03 -25.74 12.98
N THR A 346 -7.80 -26.30 14.18
CA THR A 346 -6.48 -26.81 14.62
C THR A 346 -5.92 -27.98 13.81
N ARG A 347 -6.75 -28.63 12.98
CA ARG A 347 -6.32 -29.72 12.09
C ARG A 347 -5.68 -29.22 10.80
N SER A 348 -5.93 -27.97 10.42
CA SER A 348 -5.36 -27.39 9.21
C SER A 348 -3.88 -27.08 9.42
N ARG A 349 -3.04 -27.58 8.52
CA ARG A 349 -1.57 -27.39 8.54
C ARG A 349 -1.04 -26.78 7.24
N SER A 350 -1.86 -26.73 6.19
CA SER A 350 -1.54 -26.20 4.88
C SER A 350 -2.72 -25.39 4.33
N GLY A 351 -2.45 -24.44 3.43
CA GLY A 351 -3.47 -23.55 2.86
C GLY A 351 -4.59 -24.24 2.07
N GLN A 352 -4.46 -25.53 1.74
CA GLN A 352 -5.48 -26.31 1.04
C GLN A 352 -6.33 -27.19 1.99
N ASP A 353 -5.92 -27.34 3.26
CA ASP A 353 -6.68 -28.10 4.25
C ASP A 353 -8.09 -27.56 4.55
N PRO A 354 -8.37 -26.24 4.40
CA PRO A 354 -9.73 -25.71 4.51
C PRO A 354 -10.74 -26.28 3.51
N ILE A 355 -10.29 -26.99 2.46
CA ILE A 355 -11.16 -27.78 1.57
C ILE A 355 -11.66 -29.05 2.29
N ARG A 356 -10.84 -29.61 3.17
CA ARG A 356 -11.09 -30.88 3.86
C ARG A 356 -11.75 -30.71 5.22
N PHE A 357 -11.38 -29.65 5.96
CA PHE A 357 -11.87 -29.42 7.32
C PHE A 357 -12.74 -28.16 7.36
N PRO A 358 -13.88 -28.21 8.07
CA PRO A 358 -14.81 -27.09 8.08
C PRO A 358 -14.20 -25.84 8.71
N ALA A 359 -14.47 -24.68 8.12
CA ALA A 359 -14.11 -23.39 8.68
C ALA A 359 -14.74 -23.20 10.06
N ARG A 360 -13.96 -22.65 11.00
CA ARG A 360 -14.41 -22.30 12.35
C ARG A 360 -14.79 -20.83 12.42
N LEU A 361 -15.03 -20.32 13.63
CA LEU A 361 -15.54 -18.96 13.82
C LEU A 361 -14.63 -17.92 13.15
N ASP A 362 -13.32 -18.07 13.29
CA ASP A 362 -12.30 -17.16 12.74
C ASP A 362 -12.40 -17.00 11.21
N ASN A 363 -12.39 -18.10 10.47
CA ASN A 363 -12.47 -18.11 9.02
C ASN A 363 -13.85 -17.67 8.52
N GLN A 364 -14.92 -17.88 9.31
CA GLN A 364 -16.25 -17.35 8.98
C GLN A 364 -16.31 -15.82 9.10
N TYR A 365 -15.62 -15.21 10.08
CA TYR A 365 -15.45 -13.76 10.12
C TYR A 365 -14.58 -13.27 8.96
N LEU A 366 -13.47 -13.95 8.65
CA LEU A 366 -12.60 -13.57 7.53
C LEU A 366 -13.31 -13.64 6.17
N GLU A 367 -14.22 -14.58 5.97
CA GLU A 367 -15.03 -14.63 4.76
C GLU A 367 -16.05 -13.48 4.71
N LEU A 368 -16.70 -13.14 5.83
CA LEU A 368 -17.56 -11.96 5.89
C LEU A 368 -16.76 -10.67 5.66
N TYR A 369 -15.55 -10.59 6.21
CA TYR A 369 -14.62 -9.49 6.02
C TYR A 369 -14.24 -9.34 4.55
N ARG A 370 -13.86 -10.44 3.89
CA ARG A 370 -13.62 -10.50 2.44
C ARG A 370 -14.83 -10.01 1.64
N TYR A 371 -16.03 -10.45 2.02
CA TYR A 371 -17.28 -10.04 1.37
C TYR A 371 -17.61 -8.55 1.53
N VAL A 372 -17.11 -7.89 2.58
CA VAL A 372 -17.38 -6.46 2.83
C VAL A 372 -16.28 -5.57 2.27
N THR A 373 -15.00 -5.93 2.45
CA THR A 373 -13.86 -5.05 2.13
C THR A 373 -12.79 -5.69 1.24
N GLY A 374 -12.90 -6.97 0.88
CA GLY A 374 -11.93 -7.65 0.02
C GLY A 374 -11.88 -7.09 -1.42
N PRO A 375 -10.84 -7.44 -2.20
CA PRO A 375 -10.73 -7.07 -3.60
C PRO A 375 -11.84 -7.71 -4.44
N ASP A 376 -12.29 -7.00 -5.47
CA ASP A 376 -13.26 -7.51 -6.43
C ASP A 376 -12.62 -8.56 -7.34
N ALA A 377 -12.50 -9.83 -6.90
CA ALA A 377 -12.21 -10.93 -7.81
C ALA A 377 -12.68 -12.34 -7.38
N TYR A 378 -13.05 -13.05 -8.45
CA TYR A 378 -13.61 -14.37 -8.75
C TYR A 378 -14.90 -14.87 -8.10
N ILE A 379 -15.17 -14.74 -6.80
CA ILE A 379 -16.48 -15.19 -6.25
C ILE A 379 -16.97 -14.24 -5.16
N SER A 380 -17.31 -13.01 -5.59
CA SER A 380 -17.87 -11.88 -4.83
C SER A 380 -17.03 -11.39 -3.63
N GLY A 381 -16.07 -10.51 -3.94
CA GLY A 381 -15.47 -9.61 -2.96
C GLY A 381 -16.38 -8.44 -2.60
N GLY A 382 -15.89 -7.56 -1.71
CA GLY A 382 -16.57 -6.36 -1.25
C GLY A 382 -16.78 -5.33 -2.34
N PRO A 383 -18.02 -5.16 -2.85
CA PRO A 383 -18.30 -4.23 -3.93
C PRO A 383 -18.10 -2.79 -3.44
N GLU A 384 -17.74 -1.86 -4.33
CA GLU A 384 -17.69 -0.41 -4.03
C GLU A 384 -19.10 0.16 -3.80
N ARG A 385 -19.80 -0.29 -2.75
CA ARG A 385 -21.17 0.10 -2.39
C ARG A 385 -21.44 -0.25 -0.94
N ARG A 386 -22.61 0.16 -0.47
CA ARG A 386 -23.11 -0.19 0.85
C ARG A 386 -23.16 -1.71 1.05
N PRO A 387 -22.70 -2.21 2.20
CA PRO A 387 -22.88 -3.62 2.55
C PRO A 387 -24.35 -4.03 2.50
N THR A 388 -24.62 -5.25 2.05
CA THR A 388 -25.99 -5.77 1.94
C THR A 388 -26.57 -6.07 3.32
N ARG A 389 -27.91 -6.12 3.42
CA ARG A 389 -28.60 -6.55 4.65
C ARG A 389 -28.09 -7.91 5.16
N ALA A 390 -27.77 -8.83 4.25
CA ALA A 390 -27.24 -10.15 4.58
C ALA A 390 -25.89 -10.08 5.31
N ALA A 391 -25.03 -9.12 4.98
CA ALA A 391 -23.75 -8.92 5.69
C ALA A 391 -23.98 -8.54 7.16
N TYR A 392 -24.92 -7.62 7.44
CA TYR A 392 -25.27 -7.24 8.81
C TYR A 392 -25.91 -8.39 9.59
N THR A 393 -26.82 -9.13 8.98
CA THR A 393 -27.41 -10.33 9.60
C THR A 393 -26.31 -11.32 9.95
N ARG A 394 -25.41 -11.59 9.01
CA ARG A 394 -24.32 -12.53 9.22
C ARG A 394 -23.37 -12.08 10.33
N LEU A 395 -23.03 -10.79 10.40
CA LEU A 395 -22.25 -10.24 11.50
C LEU A 395 -22.95 -10.46 12.85
N THR A 396 -24.26 -10.23 12.91
CA THR A 396 -25.07 -10.45 14.13
C THR A 396 -25.02 -11.91 14.57
N ASP A 397 -25.16 -12.86 13.64
CA ASP A 397 -25.10 -14.29 13.93
C ASP A 397 -23.71 -14.71 14.46
N LEU A 398 -22.64 -14.20 13.86
CA LEU A 398 -21.27 -14.47 14.28
C LEU A 398 -20.97 -13.82 15.65
N ASN A 399 -21.42 -12.59 15.87
CA ASN A 399 -21.27 -11.89 17.15
C ASN A 399 -22.01 -12.62 18.28
N THR A 400 -23.15 -13.23 17.98
CA THR A 400 -23.89 -14.05 18.96
C THR A 400 -23.08 -15.29 19.35
N GLN A 401 -22.51 -16.00 18.38
CA GLN A 401 -21.63 -17.14 18.64
C GLN A 401 -20.38 -16.72 19.44
N TRP A 402 -19.75 -15.61 19.02
CA TRP A 402 -18.58 -15.06 19.70
C TRP A 402 -18.89 -14.65 21.15
N THR A 403 -20.05 -14.05 21.41
CA THR A 403 -20.46 -13.66 22.77
C THR A 403 -20.55 -14.89 23.67
N GLY A 404 -21.21 -15.97 23.21
CA GLY A 404 -21.31 -17.21 23.97
C GLY A 404 -19.96 -17.89 24.21
N LEU A 405 -19.08 -17.90 23.21
CA LEU A 405 -17.71 -18.42 23.36
C LEU A 405 -16.88 -17.54 24.31
N GLY A 406 -16.95 -16.23 24.17
CA GLY A 406 -16.24 -15.27 25.03
C GLY A 406 -16.65 -15.37 26.50
N GLU A 407 -17.93 -15.66 26.80
CA GLU A 407 -18.38 -15.94 28.17
C GLU A 407 -17.81 -17.26 28.71
N ARG A 408 -17.70 -18.30 27.88
CA ARG A 408 -17.07 -19.57 28.27
C ARG A 408 -15.57 -19.38 28.52
N ILE A 409 -14.88 -18.64 27.66
CA ILE A 409 -13.45 -18.31 27.80
C ILE A 409 -13.25 -17.55 29.11
N ARG A 410 -13.99 -16.45 29.33
CA ARG A 410 -13.90 -15.68 30.58
C ARG A 410 -14.17 -16.54 31.81
N ARG A 411 -15.17 -17.43 31.78
CA ARG A 411 -15.41 -18.33 32.92
C ARG A 411 -14.21 -19.25 33.20
N ILE A 412 -13.60 -19.83 32.16
CA ILE A 412 -12.43 -20.69 32.32
C ILE A 412 -11.25 -19.86 32.88
N LEU A 413 -10.95 -18.72 32.28
CA LEU A 413 -9.83 -17.87 32.66
C LEU A 413 -10.01 -17.22 34.03
N ASP A 414 -11.17 -16.65 34.32
CA ASP A 414 -11.37 -15.86 35.54
C ASP A 414 -11.69 -16.73 36.76
N ALA A 415 -12.38 -17.86 36.57
CA ALA A 415 -12.80 -18.72 37.68
C ALA A 415 -11.93 -19.98 37.80
N GLU A 416 -11.73 -20.72 36.71
CA GLU A 416 -11.06 -22.03 36.80
C GLU A 416 -9.53 -21.90 36.90
N VAL A 417 -8.91 -21.02 36.12
CA VAL A 417 -7.46 -20.74 36.27
C VAL A 417 -7.18 -20.13 37.64
N ALA A 418 -8.03 -19.22 38.12
CA ALA A 418 -7.88 -18.64 39.45
C ALA A 418 -7.98 -19.71 40.57
N ALA A 419 -8.94 -20.63 40.46
CA ALA A 419 -9.08 -21.74 41.39
C ALA A 419 -7.88 -22.69 41.34
N PHE A 420 -7.33 -22.94 40.14
CA PHE A 420 -6.13 -23.74 39.95
C PHE A 420 -4.91 -23.07 40.60
N ASN A 421 -4.68 -21.78 40.36
CA ASN A 421 -3.60 -21.01 40.98
C ASN A 421 -3.70 -21.03 42.52
N ALA A 422 -4.90 -20.82 43.07
CA ALA A 422 -5.13 -20.91 44.52
C ALA A 422 -4.91 -22.33 45.08
N ALA A 423 -5.05 -23.38 44.26
CA ALA A 423 -4.72 -24.74 44.66
C ALA A 423 -3.20 -24.97 44.68
N LEU A 424 -2.48 -24.46 43.68
CA LEU A 424 -1.01 -24.51 43.63
C LEU A 424 -0.38 -23.78 44.83
N GLU A 425 -0.85 -22.58 45.13
CA GLU A 425 -0.37 -21.79 46.27
C GLU A 425 -0.57 -22.51 47.61
N ARG A 426 -1.77 -23.08 47.83
CA ARG A 426 -2.05 -23.86 49.05
C ARG A 426 -1.19 -25.11 49.17
N ALA A 427 -0.81 -25.71 48.06
CA ALA A 427 0.08 -26.86 48.02
C ALA A 427 1.56 -26.48 48.14
N GLY A 428 1.91 -25.19 48.10
CA GLY A 428 3.29 -24.72 48.17
C GLY A 428 4.10 -25.01 46.90
N VAL A 429 3.44 -25.14 45.75
CA VAL A 429 4.11 -25.31 44.46
C VAL A 429 4.79 -23.99 44.07
N PRO A 430 6.11 -23.96 43.79
CA PRO A 430 6.78 -22.75 43.33
C PRO A 430 6.24 -22.29 41.98
N GLY A 431 6.00 -20.97 41.84
CA GLY A 431 5.50 -20.33 40.62
C GLY A 431 6.39 -20.52 39.39
#